data_AF-A0A2D8AQH8-F1
#
_entry.id   AF-A0A2D8AQH8-F1
#
_cell.length_a   1.000
_cell.length_b   1.000
_cell.length_c   1.000
_cell.angle_alpha   90.00
_cell.angle_beta   90.00
_cell.angle_gamma   90.00
#
_symmetry.space_group_name_H-M   'P 1'
#
loop_
_entity.id
_entity.type
_entity.pdbx_description
1 polymer ?
#
loop_
_entity_poly.entity_id
_entity_poly.type
_entity_poly.pdbx_seq_one_letter_code
_entity_poly.pdbx_strand_id
1 'polypeptide(L)'
;GFDYDKLNIDKSPAVQRLLSLTDVLSAGPYVASLSKDDLLWRGSSNQELVYLSERYSKSDEEKWLENSPVEELMMTDNGIMRTGFKAKKGDLYKSLLRISP
;
A
#
# COMPACT_ATOMS: atom_id res chain seq x y z
N GLY A 1 -4.89 -9.96 6.12
CA GLY A 1 -3.43 -9.87 5.97
C GLY A 1 -2.76 -10.77 6.99
N PHE A 2 -1.50 -11.12 6.75
CA PHE A 2 -0.68 -11.98 7.62
C PHE A 2 0.60 -11.26 8.01
N ASP A 3 1.08 -11.52 9.21
CA ASP A 3 2.38 -11.03 9.67
C ASP A 3 3.50 -11.69 8.85
N TYR A 4 4.56 -10.94 8.55
CA TYR A 4 5.65 -11.46 7.72
C TYR A 4 6.35 -12.65 8.38
N ASP A 5 6.60 -12.60 9.68
CA ASP A 5 7.25 -13.70 10.42
C ASP A 5 6.50 -15.02 10.24
N LYS A 6 5.16 -14.98 10.21
CA LYS A 6 4.33 -16.17 9.96
C LYS A 6 4.49 -16.68 8.53
N LEU A 7 4.51 -15.78 7.55
CA LEU A 7 4.70 -16.15 6.14
C LEU A 7 6.11 -16.69 5.88
N ASN A 8 7.13 -16.14 6.54
CA ASN A 8 8.54 -16.50 6.35
C ASN A 8 8.83 -17.92 6.85
N ILE A 9 8.19 -18.35 7.94
CA ILE A 9 8.37 -19.71 8.49
C ILE A 9 7.48 -20.77 7.80
N ASP A 10 6.46 -20.34 7.06
CA ASP A 10 5.54 -21.23 6.34
C ASP A 10 6.30 -22.04 5.27
N LYS A 11 6.13 -23.36 5.26
CA LYS A 11 6.84 -24.26 4.33
C LYS A 11 6.08 -24.55 3.03
N SER A 12 4.91 -23.93 2.84
CA SER A 12 4.15 -24.02 1.60
C SER A 12 4.99 -23.53 0.42
N PRO A 13 5.20 -24.37 -0.62
CA PRO A 13 5.96 -23.98 -1.80
C PRO A 13 5.36 -22.76 -2.51
N ALA A 14 4.04 -22.60 -2.47
CA ALA A 14 3.35 -21.47 -3.07
C ALA A 14 3.67 -20.15 -2.34
N VAL A 15 3.69 -20.17 -1.00
CA VAL A 15 4.02 -19.00 -0.18
C VAL A 15 5.47 -18.61 -0.41
N GLN A 16 6.39 -19.57 -0.32
CA GLN A 16 7.82 -19.34 -0.53
C GLN A 16 8.11 -18.80 -1.94
N ARG A 17 7.43 -19.34 -2.96
CA ARG A 17 7.57 -18.85 -4.34
C ARG A 17 7.02 -17.43 -4.52
N LEU A 18 5.92 -17.08 -3.86
CA LEU A 18 5.38 -15.73 -3.91
C LEU A 18 6.34 -14.73 -3.24
N LEU A 19 6.85 -15.05 -2.05
CA LEU A 19 7.82 -14.22 -1.34
C LEU A 19 9.09 -14.01 -2.19
N SER A 20 9.60 -15.05 -2.86
CA SER A 20 10.80 -14.94 -3.70
C SER A 20 10.61 -14.08 -4.97
N LEU A 21 9.37 -13.77 -5.35
CA LEU A 21 9.03 -12.96 -6.52
C LEU A 21 8.53 -11.55 -6.13
N THR A 22 8.53 -11.23 -4.84
CA THR A 22 8.01 -9.98 -4.31
C THR A 22 9.18 -9.10 -3.87
N ASP A 23 9.21 -7.83 -4.31
CA ASP A 23 10.25 -6.88 -3.86
C ASP A 23 9.85 -6.22 -2.51
N VAL A 24 8.57 -5.85 -2.36
CA VAL A 24 8.02 -5.21 -1.17
C VAL A 24 6.69 -5.84 -0.79
N LEU A 25 6.52 -6.19 0.49
CA LEU A 25 5.31 -6.76 1.05
C LEU A 25 4.73 -5.84 2.13
N SER A 26 3.45 -5.45 2.00
CA SER A 26 2.70 -4.86 3.11
C SER A 26 2.18 -5.97 4.03
N ALA A 27 2.85 -6.20 5.16
CA ALA A 27 2.56 -7.28 6.09
C ALA A 27 1.68 -6.81 7.27
N GLY A 28 0.88 -7.74 7.81
CA GLY A 28 -0.02 -7.55 8.95
C GLY A 28 -1.52 -7.56 8.58
N PRO A 29 -2.42 -7.98 9.49
CA PRO A 29 -3.86 -7.90 9.28
C PRO A 29 -4.34 -6.44 9.24
N TYR A 30 -5.40 -6.16 8.50
CA TYR A 30 -6.07 -4.86 8.56
C TYR A 30 -6.88 -4.77 9.86
N VAL A 31 -6.74 -3.64 10.56
CA VAL A 31 -7.45 -3.35 11.81
C VAL A 31 -8.13 -2.00 11.66
N ALA A 32 -9.47 -2.00 11.61
CA ALA A 32 -10.27 -0.81 11.32
C ALA A 32 -10.04 0.33 12.32
N SER A 33 -9.89 0.02 13.62
CA SER A 33 -9.59 1.01 14.66
C SER A 33 -8.20 1.64 14.54
N LEU A 34 -7.30 1.03 13.77
CA LEU A 34 -5.95 1.51 13.48
C LEU A 34 -5.83 2.05 12.05
N SER A 35 -6.95 2.23 11.35
CA SER A 35 -6.97 2.72 9.98
C SER A 35 -6.35 4.11 9.89
N LYS A 36 -5.46 4.31 8.92
CA LYS A 36 -4.86 5.62 8.64
C LYS A 36 -4.67 5.81 7.14
N ASP A 37 -4.83 7.05 6.70
CA ASP A 37 -4.76 7.42 5.28
C ASP A 37 -3.34 7.88 4.84
N ASP A 38 -2.36 7.89 5.76
CA ASP A 38 -1.01 8.45 5.55
C ASP A 38 0.13 7.41 5.63
N LEU A 39 -0.18 6.13 5.41
CA LEU A 39 0.77 5.02 5.59
C LEU A 39 1.28 4.39 4.27
N LEU A 40 1.37 5.15 3.19
CA LEU A 40 1.68 4.62 1.84
C LEU A 40 0.70 3.49 1.44
N TRP A 41 1.21 2.28 1.21
CA TRP A 41 0.45 1.10 0.80
C TRP A 41 -0.09 0.26 1.97
N ARG A 42 -0.12 0.83 3.18
CA ARG A 42 -0.68 0.19 4.37
C ARG A 42 -2.04 0.82 4.69
N GLY A 43 -3.01 -0.01 5.06
CA GLY A 43 -4.35 0.44 5.46
C GLY A 43 -4.47 0.71 6.96
N SER A 44 -3.62 0.09 7.79
CA SER A 44 -3.65 0.21 9.26
C SER A 44 -2.25 0.37 9.84
N SER A 45 -2.14 1.08 10.96
CA SER A 45 -0.83 1.40 11.58
C SER A 45 -0.10 0.22 12.21
N ASN A 46 -0.75 -0.94 12.33
CA ASN A 46 -0.11 -2.19 12.75
C ASN A 46 0.55 -2.94 11.57
N GLN A 47 0.44 -2.42 10.35
CA GLN A 47 1.05 -3.02 9.18
C GLN A 47 2.43 -2.41 8.91
N GLU A 48 3.31 -3.17 8.28
CA GLU A 48 4.66 -2.75 7.93
C GLU A 48 4.99 -3.04 6.46
N LEU A 49 5.95 -2.30 5.90
CA LEU A 49 6.53 -2.63 4.61
C LEU A 49 7.80 -3.47 4.84
N VAL A 50 7.78 -4.70 4.36
CA VAL A 50 8.91 -5.62 4.38
C VAL A 50 9.57 -5.63 3.02
N TYR A 51 10.87 -5.39 2.99
CA TYR A 51 11.69 -5.35 1.79
C TYR A 51 12.35 -6.72 1.62
N LEU A 52 11.95 -7.46 0.60
CA LEU A 52 12.34 -8.86 0.37
C LEU A 52 13.45 -9.01 -0.68
N SER A 53 13.81 -7.91 -1.36
CA SER A 53 14.93 -7.83 -2.28
C SER A 53 15.67 -6.50 -2.10
N GLU A 54 16.87 -6.40 -2.66
CA GLU A 54 17.71 -5.19 -2.62
C GLU A 54 17.21 -4.08 -3.57
N ARG A 55 16.10 -4.30 -4.29
CA ARG A 55 15.61 -3.34 -5.29
C ARG A 55 15.09 -2.05 -4.67
N TYR A 56 14.52 -2.15 -3.47
CA TYR A 56 13.95 -1.05 -2.73
C TYR A 56 14.30 -1.16 -1.25
N SER A 57 14.25 -0.04 -0.56
CA SER A 57 14.50 0.02 0.86
C SER A 57 13.68 1.09 1.53
N LYS A 58 13.78 1.16 2.86
CA LYS A 58 13.11 2.18 3.67
C LYS A 58 13.47 3.62 3.26
N SER A 59 14.66 3.86 2.67
CA SER A 59 15.03 5.21 2.22
C SER A 59 14.21 5.68 1.02
N ASP A 60 13.53 4.77 0.30
CA ASP A 60 12.66 5.13 -0.81
C ASP A 60 11.28 5.64 -0.35
N GLU A 61 10.88 5.39 0.90
CA GLU A 61 9.55 5.74 1.40
C GLU A 61 9.27 7.25 1.35
N GLU A 62 10.26 8.10 1.62
CA GLU A 62 10.09 9.56 1.54
C GLU A 62 9.75 10.00 0.11
N LYS A 63 10.51 9.50 -0.86
CA LYS A 63 10.26 9.74 -2.29
C LYS A 63 8.90 9.19 -2.70
N TRP A 64 8.48 8.04 -2.19
CA TRP A 64 7.16 7.50 -2.48
C TRP A 64 6.04 8.31 -1.83
N LEU A 65 6.23 8.86 -0.63
CA LEU A 65 5.22 9.74 -0.01
C LEU A 65 5.00 11.03 -0.82
N GLU A 66 6.04 11.49 -1.52
CA GLU A 66 5.93 12.63 -2.42
C GLU A 66 5.29 12.28 -3.76
N ASN A 67 5.63 11.12 -4.33
CA ASN A 67 5.27 10.74 -5.71
C ASN A 67 4.17 9.66 -5.80
N SER A 68 3.67 9.18 -4.66
CA SER A 68 2.77 8.03 -4.47
C SER A 68 1.95 8.27 -3.16
N PRO A 69 0.93 7.47 -2.80
CA PRO A 69 0.45 6.28 -3.49
C PRO A 69 -0.25 6.56 -4.83
N VAL A 70 -0.13 5.59 -5.75
CA VAL A 70 -1.07 5.43 -6.87
C VAL A 70 -2.46 5.32 -6.27
N GLU A 71 -3.28 6.33 -6.51
CA GLU A 71 -4.64 6.39 -6.00
C GLU A 71 -5.48 5.37 -6.77
N GLU A 72 -6.23 4.53 -6.05
CA GLU A 72 -7.17 3.62 -6.68
C GLU A 72 -8.52 4.32 -6.83
N LEU A 73 -8.97 4.44 -8.08
CA LEU A 73 -10.28 4.93 -8.45
C LEU A 73 -11.10 3.78 -9.03
N MET A 74 -12.30 3.60 -8.51
CA MET A 74 -13.34 2.79 -9.12
C MET A 74 -14.28 3.73 -9.88
N MET A 75 -14.38 3.53 -11.19
CA MET A 75 -15.34 4.26 -12.03
C MET A 75 -16.57 3.37 -12.23
N THR A 76 -17.75 3.95 -12.02
CA THR A 76 -19.06 3.30 -12.21
C THR A 76 -19.96 4.23 -13.03
N ASP A 77 -21.08 3.70 -13.52
CA ASP A 77 -22.09 4.49 -14.24
C ASP A 77 -22.69 5.62 -13.37
N ASN A 78 -22.59 5.49 -12.04
CA ASN A 78 -23.12 6.43 -11.06
C ASN A 78 -22.07 7.39 -10.49
N GLY A 79 -20.81 7.29 -10.94
CA GLY A 79 -19.73 8.19 -10.52
C GLY A 79 -18.40 7.52 -10.26
N ILE A 80 -17.47 8.31 -9.71
CA ILE A 80 -16.10 7.91 -9.40
C ILE A 80 -15.97 7.78 -7.88
N MET A 81 -15.51 6.62 -7.41
CA MET A 81 -15.24 6.34 -6.00
C MET A 81 -13.77 6.08 -5.78
N ARG A 82 -13.21 6.59 -4.68
CA ARG A 82 -11.84 6.28 -4.27
C ARG A 82 -11.87 5.09 -3.31
N THR A 83 -11.36 3.94 -3.73
CA THR A 83 -11.50 2.67 -2.99
C THR A 83 -10.24 2.26 -2.24
N GLY A 84 -9.07 2.77 -2.65
CA GLY A 84 -7.77 2.36 -2.11
C GLY A 84 -7.01 3.50 -1.44
N PHE A 85 -5.70 3.52 -1.68
CA PHE A 85 -4.78 4.41 -0.97
C PHE A 85 -5.06 5.90 -1.21
N LYS A 86 -5.23 6.64 -0.11
CA LYS A 86 -5.57 8.06 -0.15
C LYS A 86 -4.34 8.95 -0.07
N ALA A 87 -3.56 9.01 -1.15
CA ALA A 87 -2.52 10.02 -1.29
C ALA A 87 -3.10 11.44 -1.08
N LYS A 88 -2.49 12.22 -0.17
CA LYS A 88 -2.85 13.65 0.04
C LYS A 88 -1.96 14.60 -0.79
N LYS A 89 -1.01 14.07 -1.55
CA LYS A 89 0.01 14.84 -2.29
C LYS A 89 0.23 14.40 -3.74
N GLY A 90 -0.42 13.31 -4.18
CA GLY A 90 -0.29 12.79 -5.54
C GLY A 90 -0.86 13.73 -6.60
N ASP A 91 -0.38 13.59 -7.83
CA ASP A 91 -0.80 14.45 -8.95
C ASP A 91 -2.29 14.27 -9.29
N LEU A 92 -2.85 13.08 -9.06
CA LEU A 92 -4.28 12.83 -9.20
C LEU A 92 -5.11 13.59 -8.15
N TYR A 93 -4.76 13.52 -6.87
CA TYR A 93 -5.40 14.31 -5.80
C TYR A 93 -5.32 15.81 -6.08
N LYS A 94 -4.15 16.31 -6.48
CA LYS A 94 -3.98 17.71 -6.89
C LYS A 94 -4.87 18.07 -8.07
N SER A 95 -5.04 17.16 -9.03
CA SER A 95 -5.91 17.35 -10.19
C SER A 95 -7.38 17.35 -9.79
N LEU A 96 -7.83 16.43 -8.94
CA LEU A 96 -9.21 16.36 -8.43
C LEU A 96 -9.60 17.62 -7.65
N LEU A 97 -8.70 18.17 -6.81
CA LEU A 97 -8.95 19.43 -6.10
C LEU A 97 -9.16 20.64 -7.04
N ARG A 98 -8.62 20.60 -8.26
CA ARG A 98 -8.80 21.69 -9.25
C ARG A 98 -10.13 21.60 -10.01
N ILE A 99 -10.83 20.47 -9.92
CA ILE A 99 -12.05 20.19 -10.69
C ILE A 99 -13.29 20.24 -9.77
N SER A 100 -13.12 20.14 -8.46
CA SER A 100 -14.20 20.40 -7.50
C SER A 100 -14.51 21.90 -7.43
N PRO A 101 -15.79 22.32 -7.58
CA PRO A 101 -16.21 23.71 -7.49
C PRO A 101 -16.04 24.33 -6.10
#